data_AF-A0A522DY56-F1
#
_entry.id   AF-A0A522DY56-F1
#
_cell.length_a   1.000
_cell.length_b   1.000
_cell.length_c   1.000
_cell.angle_alpha   90.00
_cell.angle_beta   90.00
_cell.angle_gamma   90.00
#
_symmetry.space_group_name_H-M   'P 1'
#
loop_
_entity.id
_entity.type
_entity.pdbx_description
1 polymer ?
#
loop_
_entity_poly.entity_id
_entity_poly.type
_entity_poly.pdbx_seq_one_letter_code
_entity_poly.pdbx_strand_id
1 'polypeptide(L)' 'MRSTFLYIILGVSVAALVALMMANSNRMRMPDQRITLKKKDKIPYGDYIAFRSLPYLFPGATVVVNKNAPSAWEALS' A
#
# COMPACT_ATOMS: atom_id res chain seq x y z
N MET A 1 30.28 -28.61 -32.95
CA MET A 1 29.35 -27.57 -33.45
C MET A 1 28.08 -27.43 -32.60
N ARG A 2 27.41 -28.51 -32.18
CA ARG A 2 26.22 -28.43 -31.31
C ARG A 2 26.47 -27.80 -29.92
N SER A 3 27.58 -28.15 -29.26
CA SER A 3 27.91 -27.61 -27.93
C SER A 3 28.24 -26.12 -27.97
N THR A 4 29.05 -25.66 -28.92
CA THR A 4 29.37 -24.25 -29.12
C THR A 4 28.13 -23.41 -29.43
N PHE A 5 27.20 -23.94 -30.22
CA PHE A 5 25.92 -23.30 -30.51
C PHE A 5 25.06 -23.12 -29.25
N LEU A 6 25.02 -24.11 -28.36
CA LEU A 6 24.30 -24.01 -27.09
C LEU A 6 24.91 -22.95 -26.15
N TYR A 7 26.23 -22.85 -26.07
CA TYR A 7 26.88 -21.81 -25.26
C TYR A 7 26.66 -20.39 -25.80
N ILE A 8 26.60 -20.22 -27.13
CA ILE A 8 26.26 -18.93 -27.75
C ILE A 8 24.82 -18.52 -27.40
N ILE A 9 23.86 -19.43 -27.51
CA ILE A 9 22.46 -19.16 -27.13
C ILE A 9 22.35 -18.80 -25.65
N LEU A 10 23.07 -19.51 -24.78
CA LEU A 10 23.09 -19.22 -23.35
C LEU A 10 23.70 -17.85 -23.05
N GLY A 11 24.80 -17.48 -23.73
CA GLY A 11 25.41 -16.17 -23.57
C GLY A 11 24.47 -15.04 -23.99
N VAL A 12 23.79 -15.20 -25.13
CA VAL A 12 22.83 -14.22 -25.64
C VAL A 12 21.61 -14.10 -24.71
N SER A 13 21.10 -15.21 -24.17
CA SER A 13 19.95 -15.17 -23.27
C SER A 13 20.27 -14.48 -21.95
N VAL A 14 21.45 -14.72 -21.37
CA VAL A 14 21.90 -14.04 -20.15
C VAL A 14 22.10 -12.54 -20.41
N ALA A 15 22.73 -12.17 -21.53
CA ALA A 15 22.92 -10.77 -21.91
C ALA A 15 21.57 -10.03 -22.10
N ALA A 16 20.59 -10.67 -22.73
CA ALA A 16 19.25 -10.11 -22.90
C ALA A 16 18.53 -9.91 -21.56
N LEU A 17 18.69 -10.85 -20.62
CA LEU A 17 18.08 -10.77 -19.29
C LEU A 17 18.67 -9.60 -18.48
N VAL A 18 19.99 -9.43 -18.53
CA VAL A 18 20.67 -8.29 -17.88
C VAL A 18 20.21 -6.95 -18.48
N ALA A 19 20.14 -6.86 -19.82
CA ALA A 19 19.65 -5.66 -20.49
C ALA A 19 18.21 -5.29 -20.09
N LEU A 20 17.34 -6.30 -19.95
CA LEU A 20 15.94 -6.10 -19.56
C LEU A 20 15.81 -5.63 -18.09
N MET A 21 16.66 -6.15 -17.19
CA MET A 21 16.71 -5.66 -15.81
C MET A 21 17.19 -4.21 -15.71
N MET A 22 18.16 -3.82 -16.56
CA MET A 22 18.66 -2.43 -16.60
C MET A 22 17.63 -1.46 -17.20
N ALA A 23 16.83 -1.90 -18.17
CA ALA A 23 15.83 -1.06 -18.85
C ALA A 23 14.67 -0.61 -17.94
N ASN A 24 14.43 -1.30 -16.82
CA ASN A 24 13.27 -1.06 -15.95
C ASN A 24 13.51 -0.09 -14.78
N SER A 25 14.69 0.54 -14.66
CA SER A 25 15.03 1.31 -13.44
C SER A 25 14.47 2.73 -13.36
N ASN A 26 13.89 3.28 -14.45
CA ASN A 26 13.59 4.72 -14.53
C ASN A 26 12.16 5.15 -14.14
N ARG A 27 11.31 4.27 -13.59
CA ARG A 27 10.03 4.69 -13.03
C ARG A 27 10.14 4.87 -11.52
N MET A 28 10.67 6.02 -11.10
CA MET A 28 10.50 6.47 -9.72
C MET A 28 9.00 6.66 -9.48
N ARG A 29 8.37 5.69 -8.80
CA ARG A 29 7.02 5.85 -8.30
C ARG A 29 7.09 6.95 -7.25
N MET A 30 6.57 8.14 -7.57
CA MET A 30 6.44 9.19 -6.57
C MET A 30 5.48 8.69 -5.48
N PRO A 31 5.93 8.61 -4.23
CA PRO A 31 5.02 8.30 -3.13
C PRO A 31 3.96 9.40 -3.05
N ASP A 32 2.70 9.01 -2.82
CA ASP A 32 1.64 9.96 -2.54
C ASP A 32 1.98 10.72 -1.25
N GLN A 33 2.18 12.03 -1.36
CA GLN A 33 2.57 12.90 -0.25
C GLN A 33 1.38 13.37 0.57
N ARG A 34 0.15 12.98 0.19
CA ARG A 34 -1.06 13.37 0.92
C ARG A 34 -1.09 12.69 2.28
N ILE A 35 -1.34 13.50 3.31
CA ILE A 35 -1.63 13.00 4.65
C ILE A 35 -3.02 12.37 4.63
N THR A 36 -3.12 11.11 5.05
CA THR A 36 -4.39 10.41 5.23
C THR A 36 -4.81 10.48 6.70
N LEU A 37 -6.09 10.77 6.94
CA LEU A 37 -6.70 10.80 8.27
C LEU A 37 -7.61 9.58 8.52
N LYS A 38 -7.34 8.49 7.80
CA LYS A 38 -8.15 7.28 7.94
C LYS A 38 -7.71 6.56 9.21
N LYS A 39 -8.66 6.32 10.11
CA LYS A 39 -8.51 5.44 11.30
C LYS A 39 -7.95 4.03 11.05
N LYS A 40 -7.88 3.56 9.80
CA LYS A 40 -7.31 2.25 9.42
C LYS A 40 -5.85 2.34 8.95
N ASP A 41 -5.40 3.53 8.57
CA ASP A 41 -4.06 3.75 8.05
C ASP A 41 -3.12 3.91 9.25
N LYS A 42 -2.03 3.13 9.29
CA LYS A 42 -1.05 3.18 10.39
C LYS A 42 -0.04 4.31 10.24
N ILE A 43 -0.01 4.97 9.09
CA ILE A 43 0.90 6.08 8.78
C ILE A 43 0.06 7.18 8.12
N PRO A 44 -0.09 8.35 8.76
CA PRO A 44 0.33 8.67 10.13
C PRO A 44 -0.46 7.86 11.19
N TYR A 45 0.19 7.49 12.30
CA TYR A 45 -0.37 6.57 13.29
C TYR A 45 -1.39 7.20 14.26
N GLY A 46 -1.53 8.53 14.25
CA GLY A 46 -2.34 9.28 15.24
C GLY A 46 -3.79 8.84 15.26
N ASP A 47 -4.48 8.94 14.13
CA ASP A 47 -5.91 8.60 14.04
C ASP A 47 -6.19 7.12 14.24
N TYR A 48 -5.24 6.26 13.87
CA TYR A 48 -5.34 4.83 14.13
C TYR A 48 -5.37 4.53 15.63
N ILE A 49 -4.45 5.11 16.40
CA ILE A 49 -4.41 4.93 17.85
C ILE A 49 -5.61 5.60 18.52
N ALA A 50 -5.95 6.84 18.13
CA ALA A 50 -7.10 7.54 18.67
C ALA A 50 -8.38 6.70 18.56
N PHE A 51 -8.65 6.13 17.37
CA PHE A 51 -9.80 5.27 17.16
C PHE A 51 -9.72 3.94 17.94
N ARG A 52 -8.55 3.29 17.96
CA ARG A 52 -8.33 2.02 18.69
C ARG A 52 -8.44 2.17 20.20
N SER A 53 -8.17 3.35 20.74
CA SER A 53 -8.27 3.64 22.17
C SER A 53 -9.70 3.90 22.63
N LEU A 54 -10.65 4.16 21.73
CA LEU A 54 -12.04 4.48 22.10
C LEU A 54 -12.69 3.45 23.05
N PRO A 55 -12.59 2.13 22.82
CA PRO A 55 -13.20 1.15 23.72
C PRO A 55 -12.59 1.13 25.12
N TYR A 56 -11.31 1.49 25.25
CA TYR A 56 -10.62 1.58 26.53
C TYR A 56 -10.96 2.88 27.26
N LEU A 57 -11.02 4.00 26.53
CA LEU A 57 -11.32 5.31 27.08
C LEU A 57 -12.80 5.48 27.47
N PHE A 58 -13.70 4.81 26.73
CA PHE A 58 -15.15 4.90 26.92
C PHE A 58 -15.76 3.50 27.10
N PRO A 59 -15.49 2.83 28.23
CA PRO A 59 -16.03 1.52 28.50
C PRO A 59 -17.57 1.58 28.56
N GLY A 60 -18.23 0.69 27.82
CA GLY A 60 -19.70 0.63 27.75
C GLY A 60 -20.35 1.54 26.69
N ALA A 61 -19.58 2.40 26.01
CA ALA A 61 -20.11 3.19 24.90
C ALA A 61 -20.15 2.39 23.58
N THR A 62 -21.24 2.50 22.84
CA THR A 62 -21.33 1.93 21.48
C THR A 62 -20.69 2.90 20.49
N VAL A 63 -19.58 2.51 19.89
CA VAL A 63 -18.89 3.31 18.87
C VAL A 63 -19.39 2.90 17.48
N VAL A 64 -20.09 3.81 16.80
CA VAL A 64 -20.60 3.60 15.45
C VAL A 64 -19.77 4.39 14.44
N VAL A 65 -19.41 3.74 13.33
CA VAL A 65 -18.74 4.38 12.21
C VAL A 65 -19.74 4.57 11.09
N ASN A 66 -20.07 5.83 10.79
CA ASN A 66 -20.92 6.18 9.67
C ASN A 66 -20.08 6.84 8.55
N LYS A 67 -20.35 6.46 7.29
CA LYS A 67 -19.74 7.08 6.10
C LYS A 67 -20.58 8.22 5.53
N ASN A 68 -21.84 8.31 5.94
CA ASN A 68 -22.75 9.35 5.53
C ASN A 68 -22.46 10.64 6.29
N ALA A 69 -22.83 11.78 5.71
CA ALA A 69 -22.70 13.07 6.36
C ALA A 69 -23.48 13.11 7.69
N PRO A 70 -23.04 13.94 8.68
CA PRO A 70 -23.69 14.03 9.99
C PRO A 70 -25.20 14.31 9.94
N SER A 71 -25.66 15.02 8.91
CA SER A 71 -27.09 15.31 8.68
C SER A 71 -27.95 14.05 8.46
N ALA A 72 -27.34 12.90 8.16
CA ALA A 72 -28.02 11.63 7.96
C ALA A 72 -27.96 10.71 9.19
N TRP A 73 -27.52 11.22 10.35
CA TRP A 73 -27.28 10.40 11.55
C TRP A 73 -28.47 10.33 12.50
N GLU A 74 -29.58 11.02 12.23
CA GLU A 74 -30.78 10.96 13.08
C GLU A 74 -31.39 9.55 13.19
N ALA A 75 -31.03 8.62 12.29
CA ALA A 75 -31.42 7.22 12.39
C ALA A 75 -30.58 6.40 13.40
N LEU A 76 -29.60 7.01 14.07
CA LEU A 76 -28.69 6.34 15.03
C LEU A 76 -28.98 6.68 16.50
N SER A 77 -29.94 7.58 16.78
CA SER A 77 -30.37 7.97 18.14
C SER A 77 -31.56 7.16 18.64
#